data_AF-A0A6N6WR02-F1
#
_entry.id   AF-A0A6N6WR02-F1
#
_cell.length_a   1.000
_cell.length_b   1.000
_cell.length_c   1.000
_cell.angle_alpha   90.00
_cell.angle_beta   90.00
_cell.angle_gamma   90.00
#
_symmetry.space_group_name_H-M   'P 1'
#
loop_
_entity.id
_entity.type
_entity.pdbx_description
1 polymer ?
#
loop_
_entity_poly.entity_id
_entity_poly.type
_entity_poly.pdbx_seq_one_letter_code
_entity_poly.pdbx_strand_id
1 'polypeptide(L)'
;ASKVAENMARVASLLHYFNGNDGDISLSAVEDAVKITTWYVNEYIHIFSKPQELTPAISEADELYWWIKNHCNRLVVPYITKNTVLQYGPNKFRNRNKANELLSMLYSQNRILVAKKGKTTLIAIAGLNPII
;
A
#
# COMPACT_ATOMS: atom_id res chain seq x y z
N ALA A 1 -3.90 -7.70 -21.48
CA ALA A 1 -2.70 -6.83 -21.55
C ALA A 1 -2.99 -5.49 -22.25
N SER A 2 -3.66 -5.48 -23.40
CA SER A 2 -3.88 -4.28 -24.25
C SER A 2 -4.44 -3.05 -23.53
N LYS A 3 -5.46 -3.19 -22.67
CA LYS A 3 -6.14 -2.04 -22.03
C LYS A 3 -5.25 -1.23 -21.07
N VAL A 4 -4.38 -1.91 -20.32
CA VAL A 4 -3.50 -1.27 -19.33
C VAL A 4 -2.40 -0.49 -20.02
N ALA A 5 -1.81 -1.05 -21.07
CA ALA A 5 -0.79 -0.39 -21.87
C ALA A 5 -1.37 0.84 -22.61
N GLU A 6 -2.59 0.73 -23.15
CA GLU A 6 -3.29 1.85 -23.78
C GLU A 6 -3.58 2.99 -22.78
N ASN A 7 -4.06 2.66 -21.58
CA ASN A 7 -4.31 3.65 -20.53
C ASN A 7 -3.02 4.32 -20.06
N MET A 8 -1.96 3.54 -19.87
CA MET A 8 -0.63 4.06 -19.52
C MET A 8 -0.12 5.05 -20.58
N ALA A 9 -0.22 4.71 -21.87
CA ALA A 9 0.19 5.61 -22.95
C ALA A 9 -0.58 6.93 -22.93
N ARG A 10 -1.90 6.88 -22.65
CA ARG A 10 -2.72 8.09 -22.49
C ARG A 10 -2.26 8.94 -21.30
N VAL A 11 -2.01 8.33 -20.14
CA VAL A 11 -1.49 9.05 -18.97
C VAL A 11 -0.13 9.67 -19.28
N ALA A 12 0.77 8.95 -19.96
CA ALA A 12 2.08 9.47 -20.35
C ALA A 12 1.97 10.69 -21.28
N SER A 13 1.09 10.63 -22.27
CA SER A 13 0.84 11.77 -23.17
C SER A 13 0.29 13.00 -22.44
N LEU A 14 -0.60 12.80 -21.45
CA LEU A 14 -1.15 13.91 -20.66
C LEU A 14 -0.09 14.53 -19.74
N LEU A 15 0.72 13.71 -19.06
CA LEU A 15 1.81 14.20 -18.22
C LEU A 15 2.83 15.01 -19.03
N HIS A 16 3.17 14.52 -20.23
CA HIS A 16 4.07 15.22 -21.13
C HIS A 16 3.51 16.57 -21.56
N TYR A 17 2.24 16.61 -22.00
CA TYR A 17 1.55 17.83 -22.39
C TYR A 17 1.48 18.86 -21.24
N PHE A 18 1.06 18.44 -20.04
CA PHE A 18 0.92 19.35 -18.90
C PHE A 18 2.26 19.84 -18.35
N ASN A 19 3.36 19.12 -18.58
CA ASN A 19 4.70 19.60 -18.26
C ASN A 19 5.22 20.65 -19.26
N GLY A 20 4.46 20.99 -20.30
CA GLY A 20 4.86 21.96 -21.32
C GLY A 20 5.99 21.45 -22.22
N ASN A 21 6.15 20.13 -22.31
CA ASN A 21 7.12 19.54 -23.21
C ASN A 21 6.52 19.47 -24.63
N ASP A 22 7.39 19.67 -25.62
CA ASP A 22 7.06 19.54 -27.03
C ASP A 22 7.76 18.31 -27.64
N GLY A 23 7.15 17.78 -28.70
CA GLY A 23 7.71 16.67 -29.48
C GLY A 23 7.36 15.30 -28.90
N ASP A 24 8.31 14.38 -28.98
CA ASP A 24 8.11 13.00 -28.56
C ASP A 24 7.94 12.87 -27.05
N ILE A 25 7.07 11.94 -26.62
CA ILE A 25 6.81 11.69 -25.20
C ILE A 25 8.12 11.34 -24.48
N SER A 26 8.52 12.23 -23.58
CA SER A 26 9.69 12.09 -22.72
C SER A 26 9.66 10.80 -21.89
N LEU A 27 10.81 10.15 -21.72
CA LEU A 27 10.95 8.94 -20.91
C LEU A 27 10.41 9.11 -19.47
N SER A 28 10.67 10.27 -18.84
CA SER A 28 10.17 10.56 -17.49
C SER A 28 8.63 10.51 -17.39
N ALA A 29 7.93 11.06 -18.38
CA ALA A 29 6.47 11.01 -18.45
C ALA A 29 5.95 9.57 -18.59
N VAL A 30 6.67 8.70 -19.32
CA VAL A 30 6.33 7.28 -19.42
C VAL A 30 6.55 6.56 -18.09
N GLU A 31 7.69 6.79 -17.43
CA GLU A 31 8.00 6.17 -16.13
C GLU A 31 6.99 6.57 -15.05
N ASP A 32 6.57 7.83 -15.02
CA ASP A 32 5.57 8.31 -14.07
C ASP A 32 4.18 7.78 -14.40
N ALA A 33 3.82 7.67 -15.68
CA ALA A 33 2.58 7.04 -16.10
C ALA A 33 2.52 5.55 -15.73
N VAL A 34 3.64 4.82 -15.80
CA VAL A 34 3.74 3.43 -15.32
C VAL A 34 3.43 3.38 -13.83
N LYS A 35 4.07 4.21 -13.00
CA LYS A 35 3.83 4.23 -11.55
C LYS A 35 2.35 4.50 -11.22
N ILE A 36 1.76 5.51 -11.85
CA ILE A 36 0.35 5.88 -11.63
C ILE A 36 -0.59 4.75 -12.06
N THR A 37 -0.39 4.21 -13.27
CA THR A 37 -1.27 3.17 -13.82
C THR A 37 -1.16 1.87 -13.00
N THR A 38 0.06 1.47 -12.61
CA THR A 38 0.26 0.30 -11.74
C THR A 38 -0.41 0.49 -10.38
N TRP A 39 -0.29 1.68 -9.77
CA TRP A 39 -0.97 1.98 -8.52
C TRP A 39 -2.50 1.83 -8.66
N TYR A 40 -3.09 2.43 -9.70
CA TYR A 40 -4.54 2.34 -9.93
C TYR A 40 -5.03 0.93 -10.21
N VAL A 41 -4.27 0.12 -10.95
CA VAL A 41 -4.62 -1.29 -11.19
C VAL A 41 -4.61 -2.08 -9.89
N ASN A 42 -3.60 -1.88 -9.05
CA ASN A 42 -3.53 -2.53 -7.74
C ASN A 42 -4.69 -2.09 -6.84
N GLU A 43 -5.03 -0.80 -6.85
CA GLU A 43 -6.14 -0.27 -6.06
C GLU A 43 -7.50 -0.79 -6.58
N TYR A 44 -7.67 -0.88 -7.89
CA TYR A 44 -8.85 -1.50 -8.50
C TYR A 44 -8.99 -2.97 -8.09
N ILE A 45 -7.90 -3.74 -8.14
CA ILE A 45 -7.89 -5.13 -7.67
C ILE A 45 -8.26 -5.17 -6.17
N HIS A 46 -7.69 -4.30 -5.35
CA HIS A 46 -7.98 -4.26 -3.92
C HIS A 46 -9.46 -3.96 -3.61
N ILE A 47 -10.08 -3.02 -4.34
CA ILE A 47 -11.48 -2.60 -4.11
C ILE A 47 -12.48 -3.60 -4.73
N PHE A 48 -12.21 -4.07 -5.95
CA PHE A 48 -13.19 -4.78 -6.78
C PHE A 48 -12.93 -6.29 -6.92
N SER A 49 -11.81 -6.82 -6.42
CA SER A 49 -11.71 -8.26 -6.24
C SER A 49 -12.69 -8.66 -5.15
N LYS A 50 -13.81 -9.27 -5.57
CA LYS A 50 -14.83 -9.77 -4.66
C LYS A 50 -14.16 -10.55 -3.51
N PRO A 51 -14.44 -10.22 -2.23
CA PRO A 51 -14.38 -11.25 -1.22
C PRO A 51 -15.41 -12.27 -1.65
N GLN A 52 -14.98 -13.49 -1.91
CA GLN A 52 -15.89 -14.59 -2.18
C GLN A 52 -16.96 -14.60 -1.08
N GLU A 53 -18.23 -14.58 -1.45
CA GLU A 53 -19.38 -14.68 -0.54
C GLU A 53 -19.42 -16.07 0.10
N LEU A 54 -18.51 -16.28 1.04
CA LEU A 54 -18.46 -17.30 2.05
C LEU A 54 -17.71 -16.55 3.13
N THR A 55 -18.31 -16.22 4.28
CA THR A 55 -17.61 -15.52 5.38
C THR A 55 -16.17 -16.03 5.46
N PRO A 56 -15.18 -15.32 4.88
CA PRO A 56 -13.85 -15.86 4.84
C PRO A 56 -13.44 -15.74 6.29
N ALA A 57 -12.97 -16.83 6.90
CA ALA A 57 -12.25 -16.70 8.16
C ALA A 57 -11.27 -15.53 7.95
N ILE A 58 -11.50 -14.41 8.65
CA ILE A 58 -10.71 -13.20 8.45
C ILE A 58 -9.27 -13.65 8.63
N SER A 59 -8.45 -13.51 7.59
CA SER A 59 -7.08 -14.02 7.69
C SER A 59 -6.37 -13.29 8.83
N GLU A 60 -5.40 -13.95 9.46
CA GLU A 60 -4.62 -13.28 10.51
C GLU A 60 -3.94 -12.00 10.00
N ALA A 61 -3.65 -11.93 8.70
CA ALA A 61 -3.16 -10.75 8.01
C ALA A 61 -4.18 -9.61 8.03
N ASP A 62 -5.44 -9.91 7.69
CA ASP A 62 -6.52 -8.94 7.65
C ASP A 62 -6.84 -8.42 9.05
N GLU A 63 -6.85 -9.31 10.05
CA GLU A 63 -7.02 -8.90 11.44
C GLU A 63 -5.90 -7.97 11.91
N LEU A 64 -4.65 -8.27 11.57
CA LEU A 64 -3.53 -7.39 11.89
C LEU A 64 -3.66 -6.05 11.15
N TYR A 65 -4.00 -6.06 9.87
CA TYR A 65 -4.21 -4.85 9.06
C TYR A 65 -5.28 -3.94 9.68
N TRP A 66 -6.45 -4.49 10.02
CA TRP A 66 -7.55 -3.73 10.63
C TRP A 66 -7.16 -3.21 12.01
N TRP A 67 -6.44 -3.99 12.80
CA TRP A 67 -5.92 -3.52 14.07
C TRP A 67 -4.98 -2.33 13.90
N ILE A 68 -4.01 -2.40 12.99
CA ILE A 68 -3.07 -1.30 12.70
C ILE A 68 -3.84 -0.06 12.25
N LYS A 69 -4.76 -0.20 11.29
CA LYS A 69 -5.57 0.90 10.75
C LYS A 69 -6.40 1.58 11.83
N ASN A 70 -7.12 0.80 12.64
CA ASN A 70 -7.93 1.33 13.73
C ASN A 70 -7.07 1.97 14.83
N HIS A 71 -5.89 1.42 15.11
CA HIS A 71 -4.96 1.99 16.08
C HIS A 71 -4.42 3.35 15.62
N CYS A 72 -4.02 3.46 14.35
CA CYS A 72 -3.59 4.72 13.73
C CYS A 72 -4.72 5.76 13.79
N ASN A 73 -5.93 5.39 13.37
CA ASN A 73 -7.09 6.28 13.38
C ASN A 73 -7.45 6.77 14.78
N ARG A 74 -7.45 5.87 15.77
CA ARG A 74 -7.79 6.20 17.16
C ARG A 74 -6.78 7.18 17.78
N LEU A 75 -5.50 7.02 17.47
CA LEU A 75 -4.44 7.91 17.97
C LEU A 75 -4.20 9.13 17.08
N VAL A 76 -4.86 9.20 15.92
CA VAL A 76 -4.66 10.24 14.90
C VAL A 76 -3.19 10.35 14.49
N VAL A 77 -2.55 9.20 14.25
CA VAL A 77 -1.15 9.11 13.81
C VAL A 77 -1.06 8.48 12.42
N PRO A 78 -0.12 8.94 11.56
CA PRO A 78 0.02 8.40 10.21
C PRO A 78 0.68 7.01 10.18
N TYR A 79 1.42 6.65 11.23
CA TYR A 79 2.12 5.37 11.34
C TYR A 79 2.24 4.93 12.80
N ILE A 80 2.55 3.65 13.00
CA ILE A 80 2.95 3.09 14.29
C ILE A 80 4.33 2.45 14.18
N THR A 81 4.92 2.10 15.32
CA THR A 81 6.15 1.29 15.33
C THR A 81 5.81 -0.21 15.36
N LYS A 82 6.73 -1.05 14.88
CA LYS A 82 6.62 -2.51 15.10
C LYS A 82 6.50 -2.84 16.60
N ASN A 83 7.16 -2.08 17.48
CA ASN A 83 7.03 -2.28 18.92
C ASN A 83 5.60 -2.03 19.42
N THR A 84 4.87 -1.11 18.80
CA THR A 84 3.45 -0.85 19.10
C THR A 84 2.60 -2.09 18.86
N VAL A 85 2.85 -2.83 17.77
CA VAL A 85 2.21 -4.13 17.49
C VAL A 85 2.51 -5.14 18.60
N LEU A 86 3.78 -5.26 18.99
CA LEU A 86 4.22 -6.23 20.00
C LEU A 86 3.72 -5.92 21.41
N GLN A 87 3.53 -4.64 21.74
CA GLN A 87 3.13 -4.20 23.07
C GLN A 87 1.60 -4.11 23.23
N TYR A 88 0.90 -3.58 22.22
CA TYR A 88 -0.52 -3.24 22.33
C TYR A 88 -1.42 -4.06 21.40
N GLY A 89 -0.84 -4.84 20.47
CA GLY A 89 -1.58 -5.70 19.55
C GLY A 89 -2.39 -6.78 20.27
N PRO A 90 -3.34 -7.44 19.58
CA PRO A 90 -3.92 -8.70 20.03
C PRO A 90 -2.84 -9.71 20.39
N ASN A 91 -3.07 -10.54 21.42
CA ASN A 91 -2.05 -11.45 21.97
C ASN A 91 -1.37 -12.33 20.89
N LYS A 92 -2.13 -12.81 19.90
CA LYS A 92 -1.59 -13.61 18.79
C LYS A 92 -0.57 -12.88 17.90
N PHE A 93 -0.60 -11.55 17.87
CA PHE A 93 0.34 -10.72 17.10
C PHE A 93 1.50 -10.19 17.94
N ARG A 94 1.54 -10.47 19.25
CA ARG A 94 2.65 -10.06 20.13
C ARG A 94 3.87 -10.97 20.03
N ASN A 95 3.76 -12.10 19.32
CA ASN A 95 4.91 -12.92 18.98
C ASN A 95 5.71 -12.26 17.84
N ARG A 96 7.02 -12.07 18.06
CA ARG A 96 7.90 -11.37 17.10
C ARG A 96 7.97 -12.03 15.73
N ASN A 97 8.01 -13.37 15.66
CA ASN A 97 8.12 -14.11 14.42
C ASN A 97 6.81 -14.01 13.64
N LYS A 98 5.68 -14.21 14.33
CA LYS A 98 4.35 -14.08 13.73
C LYS A 98 4.09 -12.67 13.21
N ALA A 99 4.42 -11.64 14.00
CA ALA A 99 4.30 -10.25 13.56
C ALA A 99 5.14 -9.97 12.31
N ASN A 100 6.39 -10.47 12.26
CA ASN A 100 7.25 -10.32 11.09
C ASN A 100 6.66 -10.97 9.83
N GLU A 101 6.17 -12.20 9.96
CA GLU A 101 5.55 -12.94 8.87
C GLU A 101 4.34 -12.18 8.30
N LEU A 102 3.41 -11.79 9.17
CA LEU A 102 2.18 -11.10 8.76
C LEU A 102 2.48 -9.70 8.19
N LEU A 103 3.40 -8.94 8.79
CA LEU A 103 3.82 -7.64 8.25
C LEU A 103 4.50 -7.78 6.88
N SER A 104 5.31 -8.83 6.68
CA SER A 104 5.96 -9.07 5.39
C SER A 104 4.93 -9.41 4.31
N MET A 105 3.92 -10.22 4.66
CA MET A 105 2.81 -10.53 3.75
C MET A 105 2.00 -9.27 3.41
N LEU A 106 1.63 -8.46 4.40
CA LEU A 106 0.90 -7.20 4.17
C LEU A 106 1.71 -6.20 3.31
N TYR A 107 3.03 -6.15 3.50
CA TYR A 107 3.93 -5.33 2.69
C TYR A 107 3.99 -5.85 1.25
N SER A 108 4.13 -7.16 1.02
CA SER A 108 4.12 -7.74 -0.34
C SER A 108 2.80 -7.54 -1.08
N GLN A 109 1.70 -7.38 -0.34
CA GLN A 109 0.37 -7.07 -0.86
C GLN A 109 0.15 -5.57 -1.08
N ASN A 110 1.15 -4.71 -0.85
CA ASN A 110 1.06 -3.25 -0.90
C ASN A 110 -0.04 -2.66 0.01
N ARG A 111 -0.40 -3.35 1.10
CA ARG A 111 -1.43 -2.89 2.04
C ARG A 111 -0.86 -2.00 3.14
N ILE A 112 0.43 -2.15 3.42
CA ILE A 112 1.17 -1.31 4.36
C ILE A 112 2.45 -0.78 3.73
N LEU A 113 2.91 0.35 4.24
CA LEU A 113 4.22 0.90 3.97
C LEU A 113 5.12 0.63 5.17
N VAL A 114 6.37 0.25 4.92
CA VAL A 114 7.36 -0.05 5.95
C VAL A 114 8.59 0.82 5.73
N ALA A 115 8.93 1.63 6.73
CA ALA A 115 10.12 2.47 6.73
C ALA A 115 11.02 2.16 7.93
N LYS A 116 12.32 2.47 7.83
CA LYS A 116 13.26 2.35 8.95
C LYS A 116 13.74 3.73 9.37
N LYS A 117 13.59 4.04 10.66
CA LYS A 117 14.17 5.21 11.33
C LYS A 117 15.19 4.72 12.35
N GLY A 118 16.45 4.64 11.94
CA GLY A 118 17.52 4.00 12.72
C GLY A 118 17.22 2.52 12.95
N LYS A 119 17.15 2.10 14.23
CA LYS A 119 16.79 0.72 14.62
C LYS A 119 15.27 0.47 14.65
N THR A 120 14.46 1.51 14.46
CA THR A 120 12.99 1.45 14.59
C THR A 120 12.33 1.20 13.24
N THR A 121 11.44 0.22 13.18
CA THR A 121 10.57 -0.03 12.02
C THR A 121 9.25 0.71 12.19
N LEU A 122 8.94 1.59 11.25
CA LEU A 122 7.68 2.32 11.12
C LEU A 122 6.76 1.58 10.15
N ILE A 123 5.48 1.54 10.46
CA ILE A 123 4.44 0.83 9.71
C ILE A 123 3.26 1.80 9.52
N ALA A 124 2.90 2.07 8.27
CA ALA A 124 1.71 2.85 7.93
C ALA A 124 0.77 2.05 7.02
N ILE A 125 -0.49 2.45 6.96
CA ILE A 125 -1.44 1.89 6.01
C ILE A 125 -1.19 2.51 4.63
N ALA A 126 -1.07 1.69 3.59
CA ALA A 126 -0.94 2.20 2.22
C ALA A 126 -2.18 3.00 1.81
N GLY A 127 -1.98 4.13 1.13
CA GLY A 127 -3.05 5.04 0.72
C GLY A 127 -3.49 6.07 1.77
N LEU A 128 -3.05 5.95 3.03
CA LEU A 128 -3.23 7.00 4.04
C LEU A 128 -1.94 7.85 4.14
N ASN A 129 -1.90 8.99 3.43
CA ASN A 129 -0.89 10.07 3.43
C ASN A 129 0.61 9.68 3.53
N PRO A 130 1.45 10.03 2.53
CA PRO A 130 2.77 9.42 2.31
C PRO A 130 3.93 10.03 3.12
N ILE A 131 3.70 10.69 4.25
CA ILE A 131 4.83 11.23 5.05
C ILE A 131 5.27 10.18 6.06
N ILE A 132 6.13 9.26 5.61
CA ILE A 132 6.88 8.31 6.45
C ILE A 132 8.37 8.47 6.14
#